data_AF-P27591-F1
#
_entry.id   AF-P27591-F1
#
_cell.length_a   1.000
_cell.length_b   1.000
_cell.length_c   1.000
_cell.angle_alpha   90.00
_cell.angle_beta   90.00
_cell.angle_gamma   90.00
#
_symmetry.space_group_name_H-M   'P 1'
#
loop_
_entity.id
_entity.type
_entity.pdbx_description
1 polymer ?
#
loop_
_entity_poly.entity_id
_entity_poly.type
_entity_poly.pdbx_seq_one_letter_code
_entity_poly.pdbx_strand_id
1 'polypeptide(L)'
;MATLGTGMRCLKSCVFILNIICLLCSLVLIGAGAYVEVKFSQYEANLHKVWQAAPIAIIVVGVVILIVSFLGCCGAIKENVCMLYMYAFFLIVLLIAELVAAIVAVVYKDKIDDEINTLMTGALENPNEEITATMDKIQTSFHCCGVKGPDDYKGNVPASCKEGQEVYVQGCLSVFSAFLKRNLIIVACVAFGVCFFQLLSIVIACCLGQRIHDYQNV
;
A
#
# COMPACT_ATOMS: atom_id res chain seq x y z
N MET A 1 17.79 18.66 31.22
CA MET A 1 17.63 18.54 29.75
C MET A 1 18.80 17.69 29.26
N ALA A 2 18.58 16.42 28.93
CA ALA A 2 19.65 15.54 28.46
C ALA A 2 20.37 16.21 27.25
N THR A 3 21.68 16.40 27.33
CA THR A 3 22.46 16.95 26.21
C THR A 3 22.59 15.88 25.12
N LEU A 4 21.56 15.75 24.28
CA LEU A 4 21.67 14.93 23.08
C LEU A 4 22.83 15.47 22.22
N GLY A 5 23.76 14.60 21.80
CA GLY A 5 24.75 14.94 20.78
C GLY A 5 24.05 15.46 19.52
N THR A 6 24.69 16.38 18.80
CA THR A 6 24.10 17.09 17.64
C THR A 6 23.45 16.13 16.64
N GLY A 7 24.11 15.00 16.33
CA GLY A 7 23.57 13.98 15.42
C GLY A 7 22.23 13.39 15.87
N MET A 8 22.05 13.10 17.16
CA MET A 8 20.79 12.54 17.68
C MET A 8 19.65 13.57 17.64
N ARG A 9 19.95 14.87 17.81
CA ARG A 9 18.94 15.92 17.66
C ARG A 9 18.44 15.99 16.22
N CYS A 10 19.35 15.98 15.25
CA CYS A 10 19.00 15.93 13.83
C CYS A 10 18.13 14.70 13.52
N LEU A 11 18.53 13.51 14.00
CA LEU A 11 17.77 12.28 13.79
C LEU A 11 16.38 12.31 14.44
N LYS A 12 16.25 12.80 15.68
CA LYS A 12 14.95 13.00 16.34
C LYS A 12 14.05 13.91 15.51
N SER A 13 14.57 15.05 15.06
CA SER A 13 13.82 15.99 14.21
C SER A 13 13.41 15.36 12.87
N CYS A 14 14.29 14.62 12.21
CA CYS A 14 13.97 13.91 10.96
C CYS A 14 12.85 12.87 11.17
N VAL A 15 12.96 12.01 12.19
CA VAL A 15 11.94 10.99 12.50
C VAL A 15 10.61 11.65 12.85
N PHE A 16 10.64 12.75 13.61
CA PHE A 16 9.42 13.50 13.94
C PHE A 16 8.73 14.03 12.68
N ILE A 17 9.47 14.68 11.78
CA ILE A 17 8.92 15.22 10.52
C ILE A 17 8.39 14.09 9.63
N LEU A 18 9.14 12.99 9.49
CA LEU A 18 8.70 11.83 8.71
C LEU A 18 7.41 11.23 9.26
N ASN A 19 7.27 11.09 10.58
CA ASN A 19 6.03 10.59 11.19
C ASN A 19 4.85 11.56 10.96
N ILE A 20 5.06 12.88 10.95
CA ILE A 20 4.00 13.84 10.59
C ILE A 20 3.58 13.66 9.13
N ILE A 21 4.53 13.50 8.21
CA ILE A 21 4.22 13.25 6.79
C ILE A 21 3.44 11.93 6.64
N CYS A 22 3.91 10.84 7.26
CA CYS A 22 3.22 9.55 7.25
C CYS A 22 1.82 9.63 7.86
N LEU A 23 1.63 10.42 8.92
CA LEU A 23 0.32 10.67 9.53
C LEU A 23 -0.62 11.35 8.52
N LEU A 24 -0.18 12.40 7.83
CA LEU A 24 -1.00 13.06 6.82
C LEU A 24 -1.32 12.12 5.64
N CYS A 25 -0.33 11.37 5.14
CA CYS A 25 -0.54 10.37 4.10
C CYS A 25 -1.55 9.29 4.52
N SER A 26 -1.52 8.85 5.77
CA SER A 26 -2.44 7.83 6.29
C SER A 26 -3.90 8.30 6.28
N LEU A 27 -4.16 9.56 6.61
CA LEU A 27 -5.51 10.14 6.53
C LEU A 27 -6.02 10.19 5.09
N VAL A 28 -5.14 10.51 4.14
CA VAL A 28 -5.48 10.49 2.70
C VAL A 28 -5.79 9.07 2.23
N LEU A 29 -4.99 8.07 2.62
CA LEU A 29 -5.24 6.67 2.27
C LEU A 29 -6.57 6.17 2.82
N ILE A 30 -6.87 6.43 4.10
CA ILE A 30 -8.14 6.05 4.72
C ILE A 30 -9.31 6.74 4.02
N GLY A 31 -9.20 8.04 3.77
CA GLY A 31 -10.23 8.81 3.07
C GLY A 31 -10.49 8.32 1.65
N ALA A 32 -9.44 8.04 0.89
CA ALA A 32 -9.54 7.50 -0.48
C ALA A 32 -10.13 6.09 -0.48
N GLY A 33 -9.66 5.21 0.40
CA GLY A 33 -10.20 3.86 0.54
C GLY A 33 -11.67 3.86 0.93
N ALA A 34 -12.07 4.68 1.91
CA ALA A 34 -13.46 4.82 2.33
C ALA A 34 -14.35 5.41 1.21
N TYR A 35 -13.85 6.40 0.47
CA TYR A 35 -14.58 6.97 -0.68
C TYR A 35 -14.86 5.90 -1.74
N VAL A 36 -13.85 5.11 -2.08
CA VAL A 36 -13.97 4.03 -3.07
C VAL A 36 -14.92 2.94 -2.54
N GLU A 37 -14.78 2.53 -1.28
CA GLU A 37 -15.63 1.49 -0.69
C GLU A 37 -17.12 1.87 -0.65
N VAL A 38 -17.44 3.11 -0.26
CA VAL A 38 -18.83 3.63 -0.27
C VAL A 38 -19.41 3.57 -1.67
N LYS A 39 -18.62 3.91 -2.70
CA LYS A 39 -19.03 3.77 -4.09
C LYS A 39 -19.30 2.31 -4.46
N PHE A 40 -18.40 1.39 -4.12
CA PHE A 40 -18.58 -0.04 -4.38
C PHE A 40 -19.73 -0.70 -3.60
N SER A 41 -20.11 -0.20 -2.41
CA SER A 41 -21.20 -0.76 -1.60
C SER A 41 -22.61 -0.55 -2.18
N GLN A 42 -22.77 0.37 -3.14
CA GLN A 42 -24.06 0.68 -3.76
C GLN A 42 -24.47 -0.37 -4.81
N TYR A 43 -23.66 -1.40 -5.03
CA TYR A 43 -23.84 -2.40 -6.08
C TYR A 43 -24.17 -3.80 -5.56
N GLU A 44 -24.52 -4.70 -6.48
CA GLU A 44 -24.88 -6.10 -6.23
C GLU A 44 -23.91 -6.83 -5.28
N ALA A 45 -24.45 -7.65 -4.37
CA ALA A 45 -23.70 -8.27 -3.28
C ALA A 45 -22.53 -9.18 -3.75
N ASN A 46 -22.67 -9.81 -4.92
CA ASN A 46 -21.59 -10.62 -5.50
C ASN A 46 -20.46 -9.76 -6.07
N LEU A 47 -20.78 -8.55 -6.55
CA LEU A 47 -19.84 -7.61 -7.16
C LEU A 47 -19.02 -6.85 -6.10
N HIS A 48 -19.70 -6.46 -5.02
CA HIS A 48 -19.05 -5.87 -3.85
C HIS A 48 -17.95 -6.80 -3.30
N LYS A 49 -18.22 -8.11 -3.19
CA LYS A 49 -17.25 -9.09 -2.67
C LYS A 49 -15.96 -9.19 -3.48
N VAL A 50 -16.04 -9.04 -4.80
CA VAL A 50 -14.90 -9.14 -5.71
C VAL A 50 -14.00 -7.93 -5.50
N TRP A 51 -14.55 -6.72 -5.52
CA TRP A 51 -13.75 -5.48 -5.51
C TRP A 51 -13.48 -4.87 -4.13
N GLN A 52 -14.22 -5.22 -3.08
CA GLN A 52 -14.03 -4.70 -1.71
C GLN A 52 -12.62 -5.01 -1.15
N ALA A 53 -11.93 -6.04 -1.66
CA ALA A 53 -10.63 -6.45 -1.15
C ALA A 53 -9.58 -5.32 -1.24
N ALA A 54 -9.55 -4.58 -2.35
CA ALA A 54 -8.55 -3.53 -2.56
C ALA A 54 -8.81 -2.27 -1.70
N PRO A 55 -10.02 -1.67 -1.66
CA PRO A 55 -10.31 -0.53 -0.80
C PRO A 55 -10.16 -0.88 0.69
N ILE A 56 -10.64 -2.05 1.13
CA ILE A 56 -10.46 -2.51 2.50
C ILE A 56 -8.98 -2.63 2.84
N ALA A 57 -8.15 -3.21 1.96
CA ALA A 57 -6.71 -3.30 2.18
C ALA A 57 -6.06 -1.92 2.32
N ILE A 58 -6.43 -0.94 1.48
CA ILE A 58 -5.95 0.44 1.57
C ILE A 58 -6.33 1.07 2.91
N ILE A 59 -7.58 0.88 3.38
CA ILE A 59 -8.05 1.38 4.67
C ILE A 59 -7.24 0.76 5.82
N VAL A 60 -7.08 -0.56 5.83
CA VAL A 60 -6.33 -1.28 6.88
C VAL A 60 -4.89 -0.80 6.95
N VAL A 61 -4.20 -0.69 5.81
CA VAL A 61 -2.83 -0.16 5.74
C VAL A 61 -2.80 1.28 6.26
N GLY A 62 -3.73 2.13 5.85
CA GLY A 62 -3.84 3.50 6.33
C GLY A 62 -4.03 3.59 7.85
N VAL A 63 -4.92 2.79 8.44
CA VAL A 63 -5.15 2.77 9.89
C VAL A 63 -3.90 2.33 10.66
N VAL A 64 -3.20 1.31 10.17
CA VAL A 64 -1.95 0.85 10.77
C VAL A 64 -0.89 1.95 10.74
N ILE A 65 -0.68 2.62 9.61
CA ILE A 65 0.26 3.74 9.48
C ILE A 65 -0.14 4.90 10.40
N LEU A 66 -1.44 5.20 10.52
CA LEU A 66 -1.95 6.26 11.39
C LEU A 66 -1.60 6.00 12.86
N ILE A 67 -1.85 4.79 13.37
CA ILE A 67 -1.56 4.41 14.76
C ILE A 67 -0.05 4.51 15.03
N VAL A 68 0.77 3.93 14.16
CA VAL A 68 2.23 3.93 14.32
C VAL A 68 2.78 5.36 14.26
N SER A 69 2.34 6.16 13.29
CA SER A 69 2.78 7.55 13.15
C SER A 69 2.37 8.42 14.32
N PHE A 70 1.16 8.21 14.87
CA PHE A 70 0.68 8.89 16.06
C PHE A 70 1.52 8.55 17.30
N LEU A 71 1.85 7.28 17.50
CA LEU A 71 2.71 6.84 18.61
C LEU A 71 4.11 7.43 18.49
N GLY A 72 4.71 7.40 17.30
CA GLY A 72 6.04 7.98 17.05
C GLY A 72 6.07 9.50 17.28
N CYS A 73 5.08 10.21 16.74
CA CYS A 73 4.94 11.66 16.91
C CYS A 73 4.71 12.06 18.38
N CYS A 74 3.69 11.48 19.04
CA CYS A 74 3.37 11.81 20.42
C CYS A 74 4.46 11.36 21.41
N GLY A 75 5.06 10.19 21.17
CA GLY A 75 6.19 9.69 21.98
C GLY A 75 7.39 10.63 21.91
N ALA A 76 7.70 11.17 20.74
CA ALA A 76 8.81 12.12 20.54
C ALA A 76 8.54 13.51 21.14
N ILE A 77 7.31 14.05 21.01
CA ILE A 77 6.92 15.35 21.59
C ILE A 77 6.83 15.29 23.11
N LYS A 78 6.08 14.31 23.63
CA LYS A 78 5.80 14.20 25.06
C LYS A 78 6.94 13.58 25.85
N GLU A 79 8.00 13.16 25.17
CA GLU A 79 9.12 12.42 25.75
C GLU A 79 8.63 11.22 26.59
N ASN A 80 7.58 10.55 26.10
CA ASN A 80 6.97 9.41 26.79
C ASN A 80 7.63 8.11 26.36
N VAL A 81 8.47 7.57 27.25
CA VAL A 81 9.25 6.33 27.04
C VAL A 81 8.36 5.16 26.62
N CYS A 82 7.22 4.96 27.29
CA CYS A 82 6.33 3.85 27.00
C CYS A 82 5.75 3.95 25.58
N MET A 83 5.30 5.14 25.15
CA MET A 83 4.80 5.35 23.78
C MET A 83 5.88 5.10 22.72
N LEU A 84 7.12 5.48 23.01
CA LEU A 84 8.23 5.29 22.09
C LEU A 84 8.65 3.82 21.95
N TYR A 85 8.58 3.04 23.03
CA TYR A 85 8.76 1.59 22.96
C TYR A 85 7.59 0.89 22.25
N MET A 86 6.34 1.34 22.44
CA MET A 86 5.21 0.83 21.66
C MET A 86 5.36 1.12 20.17
N TYR A 87 5.83 2.32 19.81
CA TYR A 87 6.17 2.68 18.43
C TYR A 87 7.23 1.72 17.85
N ALA A 88 8.34 1.50 18.56
CA ALA A 88 9.38 0.57 18.14
C ALA A 88 8.87 -0.87 18.01
N PHE A 89 8.04 -1.33 18.95
CA PHE A 89 7.41 -2.64 18.92
C PHE A 89 6.57 -2.84 17.66
N PHE A 90 5.68 -1.89 17.32
CA PHE A 90 4.86 -2.00 16.11
C PHE A 90 5.70 -1.95 14.83
N LEU A 91 6.76 -1.14 14.78
CA LEU A 91 7.67 -1.14 13.63
C LEU A 91 8.38 -2.49 13.46
N ILE A 92 8.77 -3.16 14.55
CA ILE A 92 9.35 -4.52 14.48
C ILE A 92 8.32 -5.51 13.92
N VAL A 93 7.07 -5.43 14.38
CA VAL A 93 5.99 -6.28 13.85
C VAL A 93 5.77 -6.02 12.35
N LEU A 94 5.78 -4.76 11.90
CA LEU A 94 5.65 -4.41 10.49
C LEU A 94 6.83 -4.91 9.66
N LEU A 95 8.05 -4.79 10.16
CA LEU A 95 9.25 -5.31 9.49
C LEU A 95 9.17 -6.83 9.29
N ILE A 96 8.68 -7.56 10.31
CA ILE A 96 8.46 -9.01 10.20
C ILE A 96 7.33 -9.31 9.19
N ALA A 97 6.23 -8.56 9.24
CA ALA A 97 5.11 -8.73 8.31
C ALA A 97 5.52 -8.47 6.85
N GLU A 98 6.36 -7.46 6.59
CA GLU A 98 6.92 -7.18 5.27
C GLU A 98 7.82 -8.31 4.76
N LEU A 99 8.67 -8.87 5.64
CA LEU A 99 9.51 -10.02 5.29
C LEU A 99 8.65 -11.25 4.96
N VAL A 100 7.61 -11.53 5.77
CA VAL A 100 6.67 -12.62 5.50
C VAL A 100 5.91 -12.39 4.19
N ALA A 101 5.41 -11.19 3.95
CA ALA A 101 4.72 -10.83 2.71
C ALA A 101 5.63 -11.00 1.48
N ALA A 102 6.90 -10.60 1.57
CA ALA A 102 7.88 -10.80 0.50
C ALA A 102 8.12 -12.29 0.21
N ILE A 103 8.25 -13.13 1.24
CA ILE A 103 8.39 -14.59 1.08
C ILE A 103 7.13 -15.18 0.44
N VAL A 104 5.94 -14.83 0.95
CA VAL A 104 4.66 -15.30 0.42
C VAL A 104 4.48 -14.90 -1.05
N ALA A 105 4.81 -13.66 -1.41
CA ALA A 105 4.70 -13.17 -2.78
C ALA A 105 5.60 -13.94 -3.76
N VAL A 106 6.79 -14.36 -3.31
CA VAL A 106 7.71 -15.17 -4.13
C VAL A 106 7.27 -16.63 -4.21
N VAL A 107 6.86 -17.23 -3.09
CA VAL A 107 6.48 -18.65 -3.02
C VAL A 107 5.14 -18.94 -3.68
N TYR A 108 4.17 -18.03 -3.57
CA TYR A 108 2.80 -18.21 -4.05
C TYR A 108 2.46 -17.33 -5.26
N LYS A 109 3.47 -16.93 -6.03
CA LYS A 109 3.32 -16.04 -7.20
C LYS A 109 2.22 -16.50 -8.17
N ASP A 110 2.20 -17.79 -8.54
CA ASP A 110 1.21 -18.31 -9.49
C ASP A 110 -0.22 -18.19 -8.96
N LYS A 111 -0.43 -18.40 -7.64
CA LYS A 111 -1.74 -18.23 -7.01
C LYS A 111 -2.19 -16.76 -6.99
N ILE A 112 -1.26 -15.82 -6.82
CA ILE A 112 -1.56 -14.39 -6.87
C ILE A 112 -2.01 -14.00 -8.29
N ASP A 113 -1.32 -14.50 -9.32
CA ASP A 113 -1.72 -14.27 -10.72
C ASP A 113 -3.14 -14.83 -11.00
N ASP A 114 -3.48 -16.01 -10.45
CA ASP A 114 -4.83 -16.61 -10.56
C ASP A 114 -5.92 -15.81 -9.81
N GLU A 115 -5.61 -15.28 -8.62
CA GLU A 115 -6.53 -14.42 -7.86
C GLU A 115 -6.81 -13.11 -8.58
N ILE A 116 -5.76 -12.47 -9.14
CA ILE A 116 -5.93 -11.24 -9.94
C ILE A 116 -6.74 -11.54 -11.21
N ASN A 117 -6.49 -12.68 -11.87
CA ASN A 117 -7.31 -13.11 -13.01
C ASN A 117 -8.78 -13.21 -12.62
N THR A 118 -9.08 -13.88 -11.50
CA THR A 118 -10.45 -14.08 -11.00
C THR A 118 -11.12 -12.73 -10.67
N LEU A 119 -10.38 -11.82 -10.03
CA LEU A 119 -10.83 -10.47 -9.71
C LEU A 119 -11.20 -9.69 -10.99
N MET A 120 -10.31 -9.68 -11.97
CA MET A 120 -10.52 -8.97 -13.23
C MET A 120 -11.64 -9.60 -14.07
N THR A 121 -11.75 -10.93 -14.11
CA THR A 121 -12.81 -11.62 -14.87
C THR A 121 -14.17 -11.33 -14.25
N GLY A 122 -14.29 -11.36 -12.92
CA GLY A 122 -15.53 -11.00 -12.23
C GLY A 122 -16.02 -9.57 -12.54
N ALA A 123 -15.10 -8.67 -12.87
CA ALA A 123 -15.41 -7.30 -13.29
C ALA A 123 -16.04 -7.20 -14.69
N LEU A 124 -15.60 -8.06 -15.62
CA LEU A 124 -16.20 -8.12 -16.97
C LEU A 124 -17.54 -8.84 -16.97
N GLU A 125 -17.71 -9.84 -16.10
CA GLU A 125 -18.96 -10.60 -15.98
C GLU A 125 -20.09 -9.79 -15.34
N ASN A 126 -19.75 -8.79 -14.53
CA ASN A 126 -20.71 -7.97 -13.80
C ASN A 126 -20.45 -6.47 -14.04
N PRO A 127 -20.61 -5.98 -15.28
CA PRO A 127 -20.28 -4.60 -15.61
C PRO A 127 -21.29 -3.63 -14.96
N ASN A 128 -20.77 -2.59 -14.32
CA ASN A 128 -21.53 -1.39 -13.93
C ASN A 128 -20.79 -0.14 -14.43
N GLU A 129 -21.38 1.05 -14.32
CA GLU A 129 -20.80 2.28 -14.87
C GLU A 129 -19.39 2.58 -14.30
N GLU A 130 -19.18 2.46 -12.99
CA GLU A 130 -17.90 2.78 -12.36
C GLU A 130 -16.80 1.72 -12.59
N ILE A 131 -17.14 0.43 -12.59
CA ILE A 131 -16.23 -0.67 -12.92
C ILE A 131 -15.87 -0.61 -14.39
N THR A 132 -16.84 -0.37 -15.27
CA THR A 132 -16.58 -0.22 -16.70
C THR A 132 -15.71 1.00 -16.95
N ALA A 133 -15.98 2.14 -16.32
CA ALA A 133 -15.12 3.32 -16.42
C ALA A 133 -13.70 3.08 -15.88
N THR A 134 -13.57 2.28 -14.82
CA THR A 134 -12.25 1.89 -14.26
C THR A 134 -11.52 0.96 -15.21
N MET A 135 -12.19 -0.04 -15.75
CA MET A 135 -11.64 -0.96 -16.75
C MET A 135 -11.24 -0.20 -18.03
N ASP A 136 -12.08 0.72 -18.51
CA ASP A 136 -11.81 1.57 -19.65
C ASP A 136 -10.56 2.43 -19.45
N LYS A 137 -10.38 2.98 -18.24
CA LYS A 137 -9.16 3.72 -17.88
C LYS A 137 -7.94 2.80 -17.87
N ILE A 138 -8.04 1.60 -17.32
CA ILE A 138 -6.94 0.62 -17.31
C ILE A 138 -6.56 0.27 -18.75
N GLN A 139 -7.53 -0.08 -19.58
CA GLN A 139 -7.33 -0.46 -20.98
C GLN A 139 -6.68 0.65 -21.80
N THR A 140 -7.16 1.88 -21.64
CA THR A 140 -6.59 3.04 -22.34
C THR A 140 -5.19 3.39 -21.82
N SER A 141 -4.95 3.27 -20.51
CA SER A 141 -3.67 3.66 -19.89
C SER A 141 -2.56 2.63 -20.11
N PHE A 142 -2.91 1.35 -20.18
CA PHE A 142 -1.95 0.24 -20.32
C PHE A 142 -1.96 -0.37 -21.72
N HIS A 143 -2.70 0.20 -22.68
CA HIS A 143 -2.81 -0.29 -24.06
C HIS A 143 -3.11 -1.79 -24.13
N CYS A 144 -4.10 -2.22 -23.34
CA CYS A 144 -4.51 -3.61 -23.19
C CYS A 144 -6.02 -3.73 -23.38
N CYS A 145 -6.52 -4.94 -23.62
CA CYS A 145 -7.95 -5.18 -23.77
C CYS A 145 -8.39 -6.46 -23.05
N GLY A 146 -9.45 -6.35 -22.25
CA GLY A 146 -9.95 -7.47 -21.46
C GLY A 146 -8.94 -7.97 -20.42
N VAL A 147 -9.26 -9.08 -19.77
CA VAL A 147 -8.38 -9.73 -18.80
C VAL A 147 -7.27 -10.49 -19.52
N LYS A 148 -7.65 -11.38 -20.44
CA LYS A 148 -6.78 -12.25 -21.23
C LYS A 148 -6.63 -11.78 -22.67
N GLY A 149 -7.59 -11.00 -23.17
CA GLY A 149 -7.54 -10.41 -24.50
C GLY A 149 -8.89 -9.85 -24.94
N PRO A 150 -8.98 -9.31 -26.18
CA PRO A 150 -10.21 -8.73 -26.71
C PRO A 150 -11.37 -9.73 -26.84
N ASP A 151 -11.08 -11.02 -26.93
CA ASP A 151 -12.09 -12.09 -26.98
C ASP A 151 -12.94 -12.19 -25.71
N ASP A 152 -12.47 -11.64 -24.58
CA ASP A 152 -13.26 -11.58 -23.34
C ASP A 152 -14.57 -10.79 -23.52
N TYR A 153 -14.59 -9.86 -24.49
CA TYR A 153 -15.77 -9.08 -24.87
C TYR A 153 -16.65 -9.73 -25.95
N LYS A 154 -16.32 -10.95 -26.41
CA LYS A 154 -17.11 -11.74 -27.37
C LYS A 154 -17.49 -10.95 -28.64
N GLY A 155 -16.54 -10.17 -29.16
CA GLY A 155 -16.69 -9.36 -30.38
C GLY A 155 -17.18 -7.92 -30.17
N ASN A 156 -17.73 -7.59 -29.00
CA ASN A 156 -18.21 -6.24 -28.67
C ASN A 156 -17.16 -5.45 -27.86
N VAL A 157 -15.99 -5.26 -28.47
CA VAL A 157 -14.84 -4.63 -27.81
C VAL A 157 -15.09 -3.12 -27.58
N PRO A 158 -14.91 -2.60 -26.36
CA PRO A 158 -15.16 -1.19 -26.04
C PRO A 158 -14.16 -0.26 -26.75
N ALA A 159 -14.52 1.03 -26.84
CA ALA A 159 -13.65 2.04 -27.47
C ALA A 159 -12.31 2.21 -26.73
N SER A 160 -12.30 1.98 -25.42
CA SER A 160 -11.10 2.01 -24.57
C SER A 160 -10.05 0.95 -24.91
N CYS A 161 -10.44 -0.10 -25.63
CA CYS A 161 -9.55 -1.13 -26.15
C CYS A 161 -8.94 -0.79 -27.52
N LYS A 162 -9.18 0.42 -28.05
CA LYS A 162 -8.78 0.78 -29.41
C LYS A 162 -7.86 2.00 -29.43
N GLU A 163 -6.84 1.94 -30.28
CA GLU A 163 -6.07 3.11 -30.72
C GLU A 163 -6.47 3.44 -32.17
N GLY A 164 -7.37 4.40 -32.33
CA GLY A 164 -8.00 4.63 -33.63
C GLY A 164 -8.86 3.43 -34.05
N GLN A 165 -8.45 2.72 -35.10
CA GLN A 165 -9.14 1.52 -35.60
C GLN A 165 -8.50 0.21 -35.13
N GLU A 166 -7.30 0.25 -34.55
CA GLU A 166 -6.57 -0.94 -34.12
C GLU A 166 -7.01 -1.34 -32.71
N VAL A 167 -7.31 -2.63 -32.52
CA VAL A 167 -7.70 -3.19 -31.22
C VAL A 167 -6.45 -3.73 -30.53
N TYR A 168 -6.26 -3.39 -29.25
CA TYR A 168 -5.20 -3.98 -28.46
C TYR A 168 -5.41 -5.50 -28.32
N VAL A 169 -4.38 -6.27 -28.65
CA VAL A 169 -4.44 -7.74 -28.64
C VAL A 169 -4.05 -8.36 -27.30
N GLN A 170 -3.35 -7.61 -26.44
CA GLN A 170 -2.83 -8.11 -25.18
C GLN A 170 -3.86 -7.95 -24.06
N GLY A 171 -4.07 -8.99 -23.26
CA GLY A 171 -4.89 -8.93 -22.05
C GLY A 171 -4.23 -8.10 -20.95
N CYS A 172 -5.03 -7.32 -20.22
CA CYS A 172 -4.54 -6.43 -19.16
C CYS A 172 -3.83 -7.16 -18.01
N LEU A 173 -4.20 -8.41 -17.73
CA LEU A 173 -3.49 -9.22 -16.75
C LEU A 173 -2.04 -9.49 -17.18
N SER A 174 -1.84 -9.83 -18.46
CA SER A 174 -0.52 -10.12 -19.00
C SER A 174 0.38 -8.88 -19.05
N VAL A 175 -0.19 -7.73 -19.41
CA VAL A 175 0.50 -6.43 -19.41
C VAL A 175 0.86 -6.02 -17.98
N PHE A 176 -0.04 -6.20 -17.02
CA PHE A 176 0.23 -5.93 -15.61
C PHE A 176 1.35 -6.82 -15.05
N SER A 177 1.30 -8.14 -15.30
CA SER A 177 2.36 -9.07 -14.88
C SER A 177 3.71 -8.72 -15.54
N ALA A 178 3.70 -8.36 -16.83
CA ALA A 178 4.91 -7.92 -17.53
C ALA A 178 5.44 -6.60 -16.97
N PHE A 179 4.57 -5.65 -16.63
CA PHE A 179 4.92 -4.40 -15.98
C PHE A 179 5.59 -4.65 -14.62
N LEU A 180 5.02 -5.53 -13.79
CA LEU A 180 5.62 -5.90 -12.50
C LEU A 180 6.98 -6.57 -12.67
N LYS A 181 7.11 -7.53 -13.61
CA LYS A 181 8.38 -8.20 -13.89
C LYS A 181 9.45 -7.23 -14.39
N ARG A 182 9.07 -6.32 -15.29
CA ARG A 182 9.97 -5.31 -15.85
C ARG A 182 10.43 -4.31 -14.79
N ASN A 183 9.54 -3.91 -13.89
CA ASN A 183 9.81 -2.93 -12.84
C ASN A 183 10.14 -3.58 -11.49
N LEU A 184 10.49 -4.88 -11.47
CA LEU A 184 10.78 -5.63 -10.25
C LEU A 184 11.89 -4.98 -9.44
N ILE A 185 12.89 -4.40 -10.10
CA ILE A 185 13.99 -3.66 -9.44
C ILE A 185 13.44 -2.46 -8.66
N ILE A 186 12.50 -1.70 -9.23
CA ILE A 186 11.89 -0.54 -8.56
C ILE A 186 11.10 -1.00 -7.34
N VAL A 187 10.29 -2.05 -7.47
CA VAL A 187 9.53 -2.63 -6.35
C VAL A 187 10.47 -3.09 -5.24
N ALA A 188 11.55 -3.79 -5.58
CA ALA A 188 12.56 -4.23 -4.62
C ALA A 188 13.27 -3.05 -3.94
N CYS A 189 13.62 -2.00 -4.67
CA CYS A 189 14.23 -0.79 -4.11
C CYS A 189 13.29 -0.07 -3.14
N VAL A 190 12.00 0.05 -3.46
CA VAL A 190 10.99 0.65 -2.56
C VAL A 190 10.85 -0.19 -1.30
N ALA A 191 10.70 -1.51 -1.42
CA ALA A 191 10.59 -2.41 -0.27
C ALA A 191 11.83 -2.34 0.64
N PHE A 192 13.03 -2.40 0.06
CA PHE A 192 14.28 -2.27 0.82
C PHE A 192 14.38 -0.90 1.51
N GLY A 193 13.97 0.17 0.83
CA GLY A 193 13.92 1.52 1.39
C GLY A 193 13.00 1.60 2.61
N VAL A 194 11.80 1.02 2.53
CA VAL A 194 10.86 0.97 3.66
C VAL A 194 11.47 0.22 4.85
N CYS A 195 12.01 -0.98 4.64
CA CYS A 195 12.69 -1.76 5.68
C CYS A 195 13.85 -0.97 6.32
N PHE A 196 14.65 -0.27 5.51
CA PHE A 196 15.77 0.54 6.00
C PHE A 196 15.29 1.70 6.89
N PHE A 197 14.26 2.45 6.46
CA PHE A 197 13.70 3.54 7.27
C PHE A 197 13.03 3.05 8.55
N GLN A 198 12.39 1.87 8.52
CA GLN A 198 11.86 1.23 9.73
C GLN A 198 12.98 0.89 10.72
N LEU A 199 14.06 0.24 10.26
CA LEU A 199 15.21 -0.10 11.10
C LEU A 199 15.84 1.14 11.73
N LEU A 200 16.05 2.22 10.96
CA LEU A 200 16.54 3.48 11.50
C LEU A 200 15.60 4.05 12.56
N SER A 201 14.29 4.03 12.30
CA SER A 201 13.28 4.54 13.23
C SER A 201 13.22 3.73 14.52
N ILE A 202 13.37 2.40 14.44
CA ILE A 202 13.47 1.51 15.61
C ILE A 202 14.70 1.86 16.45
N VAL A 203 15.88 1.97 15.82
CA VAL A 203 17.12 2.30 16.54
C VAL A 203 17.00 3.65 17.23
N ILE A 204 16.50 4.67 16.53
CA ILE A 204 16.34 6.03 17.08
C ILE A 204 15.32 6.02 18.23
N ALA A 205 14.19 5.33 18.07
CA ALA A 205 13.18 5.21 19.11
C ALA A 205 13.72 4.52 20.36
N CYS A 206 14.42 3.39 20.21
CA CYS A 206 15.03 2.68 21.32
C CYS A 206 16.10 3.53 22.03
N CYS A 207 17.01 4.17 21.28
CA CYS A 207 18.05 5.01 21.86
C CYS A 207 17.49 6.23 22.59
N LEU A 208 16.48 6.89 22.01
CA LEU A 208 15.83 8.03 22.64
C LEU A 208 15.04 7.60 23.89
N GLY A 209 14.36 6.44 23.83
CA GLY A 209 13.62 5.88 24.96
C GLY A 209 14.52 5.54 26.14
N GLN A 210 15.64 4.87 25.89
CA GLN A 210 16.64 4.56 26.92
C GLN A 210 17.19 5.82 27.58
N ARG A 211 17.56 6.84 26.79
CA ARG A 211 18.09 8.09 27.36
C ARG A 211 17.08 8.85 28.22
N ILE A 212 15.81 8.88 27.83
CA ILE A 212 14.77 9.52 28.64
C ILE A 212 14.55 8.73 29.93
N HIS A 213 14.51 7.40 29.85
CA HIS A 213 14.36 6.53 31.01
C HIS A 213 15.52 6.71 32.01
N ASP A 214 16.77 6.74 31.52
CA ASP A 214 17.94 6.94 32.37
C ASP A 214 17.90 8.32 33.05
N TYR A 215 17.46 9.36 32.33
CA TYR A 215 17.31 10.70 32.90
C TYR A 215 16.21 10.77 33.98
N GLN A 216 15.17 9.94 33.90
CA GLN A 216 14.10 9.88 34.91
C GLN A 216 14.51 9.12 36.18
N ASN A 217 15.53 8.26 36.11
CA ASN A 217 16.01 7.45 37.24
C ASN A 217 17.21 8.06 37.97
N VAL A 218 17.61 9.29 37.62
CA VAL A 218 18.62 10.11 38.31
C VAL A 218 17.92 11.20 39.11
#